data_AF-A0A559JNQ4-F1
#
_entry.id   AF-A0A559JNQ4-F1
#
_cell.length_a   1.000
_cell.length_b   1.000
_cell.length_c   1.000
_cell.angle_alpha   90.00
_cell.angle_beta   90.00
_cell.angle_gamma   90.00
#
_symmetry.space_group_name_H-M   'P 1'
#
loop_
_entity.id
_entity.type
_entity.pdbx_description
1 polymer ?
#
loop_
_entity_poly.entity_id
_entity_poly.type
_entity_poly.pdbx_seq_one_letter_code
_entity_poly.pdbx_strand_id
1 'polypeptide(L)'
;MAFTSEEKNLLKRLASGVLDGFVGDDLTTTGGSTVWKVIKNGVPAMFKQGPGGKFFNGKENERFEGVLHTLQEWATDEQKLEFLKKFGWLMKDEVVTAYSAKFKPKK
;
A
#
# COMPACT_ATOMS: atom_id res chain seq x y z
N MET A 1 23.21 8.31 1.20
CA MET A 1 23.55 7.06 0.49
C MET A 1 23.43 7.28 -1.01
N ALA A 2 24.23 6.60 -1.84
CA ALA A 2 24.10 6.71 -3.28
C ALA A 2 23.12 5.65 -3.80
N PHE A 3 21.97 6.09 -4.32
CA PHE A 3 21.01 5.18 -4.98
C PHE A 3 21.61 4.61 -6.26
N THR A 4 21.35 3.34 -6.52
CA THR A 4 21.70 2.69 -7.78
C THR A 4 20.92 3.29 -8.95
N SER A 5 21.40 3.09 -10.18
CA SER A 5 20.71 3.57 -11.38
C SER A 5 19.27 3.01 -11.51
N GLU A 6 19.06 1.77 -11.07
CA GLU A 6 17.74 1.12 -11.03
C GLU A 6 16.81 1.80 -10.02
N GLU A 7 17.28 2.05 -8.81
CA GLU A 7 16.51 2.73 -7.75
C GLU A 7 16.15 4.17 -8.14
N LYS A 8 17.08 4.90 -8.77
CA LYS A 8 16.79 6.23 -9.33
C LYS A 8 15.70 6.17 -10.40
N ASN A 9 15.67 5.12 -11.22
CA ASN A 9 14.61 4.94 -12.21
C ASN A 9 13.26 4.65 -11.54
N LEU A 10 13.24 3.78 -10.54
CA LEU A 10 12.02 3.48 -9.77
C LEU A 10 11.45 4.72 -9.08
N LEU A 11 12.31 5.53 -8.45
CA LEU A 11 11.91 6.79 -7.82
C LEU A 11 11.35 7.80 -8.83
N LYS A 12 11.92 7.87 -10.04
CA LYS A 12 11.36 8.70 -11.13
C LYS A 12 9.98 8.21 -11.55
N ARG A 13 9.76 6.90 -11.66
CA ARG A 13 8.46 6.31 -12.03
C ARG A 13 7.39 6.50 -10.94
N LEU A 14 7.79 6.46 -9.67
CA LEU A 14 6.93 6.86 -8.55
C LEU A 14 6.57 8.34 -8.66
N ALA A 15 7.55 9.21 -8.83
CA ALA A 15 7.32 10.66 -8.94
C ALA A 15 6.48 11.04 -10.17
N SER A 16 6.53 10.26 -11.25
CA SER A 16 5.69 10.46 -12.43
C SER A 16 4.27 9.92 -12.27
N GLY A 17 3.93 9.29 -11.14
CA GLY A 17 2.61 8.71 -10.87
C GLY A 17 2.28 7.45 -11.69
N VAL A 18 3.26 6.87 -12.38
CA VAL A 18 3.05 5.66 -13.22
C VAL A 18 2.69 4.45 -12.35
N LEU A 19 3.12 4.48 -11.10
CA LEU A 19 2.93 3.42 -10.11
C LEU A 19 1.77 3.72 -9.14
N ASP A 20 1.02 4.81 -9.36
CA ASP A 20 -0.09 5.18 -8.50
C ASP A 20 -1.26 4.20 -8.64
N GLY A 21 -1.91 3.91 -7.51
CA GLY A 21 -3.02 2.96 -7.44
C GLY A 21 -2.88 1.93 -6.30
N PHE A 22 -3.77 0.95 -6.31
CA PHE A 22 -3.80 -0.12 -5.32
C PHE A 22 -2.62 -1.09 -5.49
N VAL A 23 -2.04 -1.49 -4.35
CA VAL A 23 -0.92 -2.43 -4.30
C VAL A 23 -1.38 -3.75 -3.68
N GLY A 24 -1.60 -4.74 -4.54
CA GLY A 24 -2.19 -6.03 -4.18
C GLY A 24 -3.66 -5.91 -3.80
N ASP A 25 -4.13 -6.89 -3.03
CA ASP A 25 -5.53 -6.98 -2.58
C ASP A 25 -5.72 -6.40 -1.17
N ASP A 26 -6.98 -6.10 -0.84
CA ASP A 26 -7.38 -5.74 0.52
C ASP A 26 -7.34 -6.95 1.45
N LEU A 27 -6.81 -6.73 2.65
CA LEU A 27 -6.70 -7.73 3.69
C LEU A 27 -7.77 -7.48 4.75
N THR A 28 -8.85 -8.27 4.72
CA THR A 28 -9.84 -8.26 5.79
C THR A 28 -9.38 -9.15 6.93
N THR A 29 -9.20 -8.55 8.11
CA THR A 29 -8.84 -9.25 9.35
C THR A 29 -10.07 -9.91 9.97
N THR A 30 -9.88 -10.98 10.76
CA THR A 30 -10.97 -11.69 11.46
C THR A 30 -11.82 -10.76 12.35
N GLY A 31 -11.26 -9.64 12.82
CA GLY A 31 -11.97 -8.61 13.59
C GLY A 31 -12.76 -7.60 12.74
N GLY A 32 -12.97 -7.86 11.44
CA GLY A 32 -13.75 -7.02 10.52
C GLY A 32 -13.05 -5.74 10.05
N SER A 33 -11.77 -5.54 10.39
CA SER A 33 -11.00 -4.41 9.85
C SER A 33 -10.41 -4.75 8.48
N THR A 34 -10.46 -3.82 7.54
CA THR A 34 -9.87 -3.95 6.19
C THR A 34 -8.57 -3.17 6.12
N VAL A 35 -7.48 -3.79 5.66
CA VAL A 35 -6.17 -3.15 5.49
C VAL A 35 -5.79 -3.18 4.01
N TRP A 36 -5.44 -2.03 3.44
CA TRP A 36 -4.98 -1.95 2.05
C TRP A 36 -3.77 -1.04 1.90
N LYS A 37 -3.06 -1.19 0.79
CA LYS A 37 -1.90 -0.38 0.43
C LYS A 37 -2.21 0.34 -0.87
N VAL A 38 -1.82 1.60 -0.95
CA VAL A 38 -2.04 2.44 -2.12
C VAL A 38 -0.85 3.34 -2.30
N ILE A 39 -0.48 3.61 -3.55
CA ILE A 39 0.47 4.65 -3.90
C ILE A 39 -0.33 5.84 -4.41
N LYS A 40 -0.14 7.00 -3.79
CA LYS A 40 -0.83 8.23 -4.15
C LYS A 40 0.20 9.32 -4.38
N ASN A 41 0.21 9.90 -5.58
CA ASN A 41 1.17 10.93 -5.97
C ASN A 41 2.63 10.49 -5.75
N GLY A 42 2.96 9.23 -6.06
CA GLY A 42 4.29 8.68 -5.84
C GLY A 42 4.68 8.43 -4.38
N VAL A 43 3.74 8.56 -3.44
CA VAL A 43 3.94 8.25 -2.01
C VAL A 43 3.13 7.02 -1.65
N PRO A 44 3.79 5.89 -1.33
CA PRO A 44 3.12 4.71 -0.80
C PRO A 44 2.57 4.98 0.59
N ALA A 45 1.36 4.51 0.84
CA ALA A 45 0.69 4.57 2.12
C ALA A 45 -0.09 3.27 2.40
N MET A 46 -0.18 2.91 3.68
CA MET A 46 -0.95 1.79 4.18
C MET A 46 -2.08 2.32 5.03
N PHE A 47 -3.30 1.91 4.71
CA PHE A 47 -4.52 2.29 5.40
C PHE A 47 -5.15 1.08 6.07
N LYS A 48 -5.82 1.33 7.18
CA LYS A 48 -6.67 0.38 7.89
C LYS A 48 -8.00 1.04 8.18
N GLN A 49 -9.07 0.43 7.72
CA GLN A 49 -10.43 0.75 8.17
C GLN A 49 -10.82 -0.21 9.27
N GLY A 50 -11.27 0.32 10.41
CA GLY A 50 -11.82 -0.49 11.50
C GLY A 50 -13.07 -1.28 11.07
N PRO A 51 -13.60 -2.16 11.93
CA PRO A 51 -14.86 -2.82 11.65
C PRO A 51 -15.98 -1.78 11.60
N GLY A 52 -16.63 -1.69 10.44
CA GLY A 52 -17.92 -1.04 10.33
C GLY A 52 -19.02 -1.92 10.93
N GLY A 53 -20.16 -1.33 11.23
CA GLY A 53 -21.28 -2.07 11.79
C GLY A 53 -22.62 -1.54 11.29
N LYS A 54 -23.68 -2.22 11.71
CA LYS A 54 -25.05 -1.76 11.54
C LYS A 54 -25.69 -1.73 12.92
N PHE A 55 -26.33 -0.62 13.27
CA PHE A 55 -27.14 -0.54 14.47
C PHE A 55 -28.57 -0.12 14.10
N PHE A 56 -29.54 -0.63 14.85
CA PHE A 56 -30.94 -0.32 14.64
C PHE A 56 -31.34 0.87 15.51
N ASN A 57 -31.61 2.02 14.91
CA ASN A 57 -31.98 3.25 15.63
C ASN A 57 -33.51 3.34 15.89
N GLY A 58 -34.16 2.21 16.10
CA GLY A 58 -35.62 2.14 16.35
C GLY A 58 -36.54 2.38 15.15
N LYS A 59 -36.01 2.86 14.01
CA LYS A 59 -36.75 2.99 12.73
C LYS A 59 -36.03 2.35 11.55
N GLU A 60 -34.71 2.49 11.47
CA GLU A 60 -33.90 1.98 10.35
C GLU A 60 -32.54 1.45 10.83
N ASN A 61 -31.93 0.59 10.01
CA ASN A 61 -30.56 0.10 10.25
C ASN A 61 -29.56 1.11 9.68
N GLU A 62 -28.93 1.88 10.56
CA GLU A 62 -27.85 2.78 10.17
C GLU A 62 -26.54 2.01 10.07
N ARG A 63 -25.85 2.15 8.93
CA ARG A 63 -24.53 1.57 8.70
C ARG A 63 -23.48 2.61 9.02
N PHE A 64 -22.62 2.36 10.00
CA PHE A 64 -21.46 3.20 10.25
C PHE A 64 -20.23 2.58 9.60
N GLU A 65 -19.45 3.43 8.94
CA GLU A 65 -18.14 3.05 8.45
C GLU A 65 -17.15 2.98 9.62
N GLY A 66 -16.27 1.99 9.59
CA GLY A 66 -15.22 1.89 10.59
C GLY A 66 -14.23 3.04 10.45
N VAL A 67 -13.58 3.40 11.55
CA VAL A 67 -12.60 4.50 11.58
C VAL A 67 -11.45 4.22 10.62
N LEU A 68 -11.17 5.16 9.72
CA LEU A 68 -10.01 5.11 8.83
C LEU A 68 -8.76 5.54 9.59
N HIS A 69 -7.75 4.68 9.59
CA HIS A 69 -6.44 4.94 10.15
C HIS A 69 -5.37 4.85 9.05
N THR A 70 -4.52 5.87 8.96
CA THR A 70 -3.27 5.78 8.22
C THR A 70 -2.26 5.05 9.10
N LEU A 71 -1.87 3.82 8.72
CA LEU A 71 -0.93 3.02 9.51
C LEU A 71 0.51 3.44 9.27
N GLN A 72 0.88 3.63 8.00
CA GLN A 72 2.24 3.94 7.62
C GLN A 72 2.25 4.69 6.29
N GLU A 73 3.09 5.73 6.23
CA GLU A 73 3.38 6.47 5.01
C GLU A 73 4.88 6.39 4.74
N TRP A 74 5.24 6.09 3.49
CA TRP A 74 6.64 6.03 3.05
C TRP A 74 6.98 7.30 2.29
N ALA A 75 7.26 8.37 3.04
CA ALA A 75 7.47 9.71 2.48
C ALA A 75 8.86 9.88 1.87
N THR A 76 9.90 9.29 2.47
CA THR A 76 11.29 9.45 2.00
C THR A 76 11.63 8.49 0.87
N ASP A 77 12.63 8.84 0.06
CA ASP A 77 13.04 8.00 -1.07
C ASP A 77 13.54 6.62 -0.64
N GLU A 78 14.26 6.54 0.48
CA GLU A 78 14.69 5.26 1.07
C GLU A 78 13.49 4.42 1.51
N GLN A 79 12.50 5.04 2.14
CA GLN A 79 11.25 4.39 2.55
C GLN A 79 10.46 3.88 1.33
N LYS A 80 10.36 4.68 0.27
CA LYS A 80 9.70 4.28 -0.98
C LYS A 80 10.36 3.04 -1.59
N LEU A 81 11.69 3.01 -1.63
CA LEU A 81 12.43 1.85 -2.12
C LEU A 81 12.23 0.62 -1.22
N GLU A 82 12.20 0.79 0.10
CA GLU A 82 11.88 -0.28 1.04
C GLU A 82 10.47 -0.86 0.80
N PHE A 83 9.49 0.02 0.54
CA PHE A 83 8.14 -0.39 0.17
C PHE A 83 8.15 -1.23 -1.11
N LEU A 84 8.81 -0.77 -2.18
CA LEU A 84 8.90 -1.51 -3.44
C LEU A 84 9.64 -2.84 -3.27
N LYS A 85 10.67 -2.88 -2.43
CA LYS A 85 11.40 -4.11 -2.11
C LYS A 85 10.48 -5.15 -1.44
N LYS A 86 9.68 -4.72 -0.46
CA LYS A 86 8.81 -5.60 0.35
C LYS A 86 7.50 -5.97 -0.32
N PHE A 87 6.87 -5.04 -1.03
CA PHE A 87 5.52 -5.18 -1.60
C PHE A 87 5.47 -5.09 -3.11
N GLY A 88 6.59 -4.80 -3.79
CA GLY A 88 6.61 -4.63 -5.25
C GLY A 88 6.14 -5.86 -6.03
N TRP A 89 6.33 -7.07 -5.48
CA TRP A 89 5.79 -8.31 -6.05
C TRP A 89 4.25 -8.42 -6.05
N LEU A 90 3.55 -7.52 -5.36
CA LEU A 90 2.08 -7.41 -5.40
C LEU A 90 1.59 -6.46 -6.50
N MET A 91 2.49 -5.73 -7.15
CA MET A 91 2.14 -4.81 -8.23
C MET A 91 2.13 -5.54 -9.57
N LYS A 92 1.36 -5.02 -10.54
CA LYS A 92 1.32 -5.56 -11.91
C LYS A 92 2.51 -5.12 -12.77
N ASP A 93 3.33 -4.18 -12.28
CA ASP A 93 4.46 -3.63 -13.01
C ASP A 93 5.65 -4.60 -12.99
N GLU A 94 6.15 -4.98 -14.17
CA GLU A 94 7.22 -5.95 -14.32
C GLU A 94 8.55 -5.47 -13.72
N VAL A 95 8.86 -4.16 -13.84
CA VAL A 95 10.12 -3.59 -13.33
C VAL A 95 10.13 -3.63 -11.81
N VAL A 96 9.02 -3.24 -11.19
CA VAL A 96 8.86 -3.27 -9.73
C VAL A 96 8.87 -4.71 -9.21
N THR A 97 8.20 -5.62 -9.91
CA THR A 97 8.19 -7.05 -9.58
C THR A 97 9.60 -7.64 -9.65
N ALA A 98 10.35 -7.34 -10.71
CA ALA A 98 11.73 -7.79 -10.88
C ALA A 98 12.65 -7.22 -9.79
N TYR A 99 12.49 -5.95 -9.43
CA TYR A 99 13.22 -5.33 -8.32
C TYR A 99 12.93 -6.04 -6.99
N SER A 100 11.66 -6.23 -6.65
CA SER A 100 11.24 -6.95 -5.44
C SER A 100 11.76 -8.39 -5.39
N ALA A 101 11.76 -9.09 -6.53
CA ALA A 101 12.21 -10.48 -6.63
C ALA A 101 13.71 -10.65 -6.27
N LYS A 102 14.56 -9.66 -6.55
CA LYS A 102 15.99 -9.68 -6.17
C LYS A 102 16.21 -9.78 -4.67
N PHE A 103 15.25 -9.30 -3.88
CA PHE A 103 15.36 -9.20 -2.43
C PHE A 103 14.49 -10.21 -1.69
N LYS A 104 13.67 -11.00 -2.39
CA LYS A 104 12.95 -12.10 -1.75
C LYS A 104 13.97 -13.14 -1.27
N PRO A 105 13.89 -13.60 -0.01
CA PRO A 105 14.71 -14.70 0.44
C PRO A 105 14.37 -15.94 -0.39
N LYS A 106 15.37 -16.54 -1.05
CA LYS A 106 15.24 -17.87 -1.64
C LYS A 106 15.08 -18.86 -0.48
N LYS A 107 13.97 -19.58 -0.48
CA LYS A 107 13.69 -20.67 0.47
C LYS A 107 14.60 -21.85 0.19
#